data_AF-A0AAD5LW06-F1
#
_entry.id   AF-A0AAD5LW06-F1
#
_cell.length_a   1.000
_cell.length_b   1.000
_cell.length_c   1.000
_cell.angle_alpha   90.00
_cell.angle_beta   90.00
_cell.angle_gamma   90.00
#
_symmetry.space_group_name_H-M   'P 1'
#
loop_
_entity.id
_entity.type
_entity.pdbx_description
1 polymer ?
#
loop_
_entity_poly.entity_id
_entity_poly.type
_entity_poly.pdbx_seq_one_letter_code
_entity_poly.pdbx_strand_id
1 'polypeptide(L)'
;MLRSSLQQTLSPQADVRKGAERFLESVASQKGFVLVVLQVLEGANESMDVRLAAALLFKNFIKKSWDPEKQGCVAPDEKEVVKQHIVELMCRMPETIQKQLIEALATIGEYDFPHAWQTLLAELVAKLKVETDWQVRNGVLMTANTIFKRFRNVFRSDSLYSELKHCLEVFQEPLLQFFLQTGNELRVVNAPKPQQLQMMAALRIMTRIFYSLNWQDLPEYFEDHISEWMTAFLSYFEYVNPALVDADNEDEPDPIDLLLVAIVENVNLYADKYDEEFKPYLEQFTQVIWNLLANRISLMPKHDELAAKCMKFLTLVSSRAIHRHVFSSPAVLAEMCNIVVKNLQLRSSDEELFEDNAMELICEANMIMSDIEMWQALLSGIIRVLAEDDTSSVVKDTDDMLEDLEQTGYEAGYSKLHFASVVPSDLLVDYPPPKGYFVSELAKLSAMRPGVYLAHVQQHLSPKETELLQAMFLQYNATFQ
;
A
#
# COMPACT_ATOMS: atom_id res chain seq x y z
N MET A 1 -4.86 24.82 -29.32
CA MET A 1 -4.83 23.45 -29.87
C MET A 1 -4.45 22.42 -28.81
N LEU A 2 -3.28 22.52 -28.15
CA LEU A 2 -2.88 21.57 -27.09
C LEU A 2 -3.94 21.35 -25.99
N ARG A 3 -4.50 22.44 -25.44
CA ARG A 3 -5.57 22.38 -24.41
C ARG A 3 -6.80 21.60 -24.88
N SER A 4 -7.25 21.86 -26.10
CA SER A 4 -8.39 21.16 -26.70
C SER A 4 -8.09 19.67 -26.89
N SER A 5 -6.85 19.31 -27.25
CA SER A 5 -6.44 17.91 -27.38
C SER A 5 -6.39 17.22 -26.03
N LEU A 6 -5.85 17.86 -24.99
CA LEU A 6 -5.90 17.34 -23.62
C LEU A 6 -7.34 17.12 -23.12
N GLN A 7 -8.25 18.05 -23.43
CA GLN A 7 -9.65 17.86 -23.09
C GLN A 7 -10.28 16.69 -23.87
N GLN A 8 -9.90 16.51 -25.13
CA GLN A 8 -10.36 15.38 -25.95
C GLN A 8 -9.84 14.02 -25.47
N THR A 9 -8.67 13.96 -24.82
CA THR A 9 -8.19 12.70 -24.20
C THR A 9 -9.08 12.21 -23.06
N LEU A 10 -9.95 13.08 -22.53
CA LEU A 10 -10.90 12.75 -21.46
C LEU A 10 -12.30 12.38 -22.01
N SER A 11 -12.50 12.37 -23.34
CA SER A 11 -13.79 12.09 -23.95
C SER A 11 -14.23 10.64 -23.71
N PRO A 12 -15.53 10.35 -23.50
CA PRO A 12 -16.03 8.97 -23.43
C PRO A 12 -15.90 8.23 -24.77
N GLN A 13 -15.80 8.95 -25.89
CA GLN A 13 -15.67 8.35 -27.22
C GLN A 13 -14.22 7.93 -27.50
N ALA A 14 -14.01 6.63 -27.74
CA ALA A 14 -12.69 6.05 -27.95
C ALA A 14 -11.94 6.66 -29.15
N ASP A 15 -12.64 6.95 -30.25
CA ASP A 15 -12.03 7.53 -31.45
C ASP A 15 -11.51 8.95 -31.21
N VAL A 16 -12.23 9.73 -30.41
CA VAL A 16 -11.83 11.09 -30.02
C VAL A 16 -10.57 11.05 -29.14
N ARG A 17 -10.52 10.12 -28.17
CA ARG A 17 -9.32 9.94 -27.32
C ARG A 17 -8.10 9.54 -28.14
N LYS A 18 -8.22 8.48 -28.95
CA LYS A 18 -7.13 7.99 -29.80
C LYS A 18 -6.66 9.04 -30.81
N GLY A 19 -7.58 9.82 -31.36
CA GLY A 19 -7.26 10.94 -32.25
C GLY A 19 -6.43 12.01 -31.55
N ALA A 20 -6.83 12.39 -30.33
CA ALA A 20 -6.11 13.37 -29.52
C ALA A 20 -4.73 12.87 -29.08
N GLU A 21 -4.60 11.61 -28.65
CA GLU A 21 -3.33 10.98 -28.28
C GLU A 21 -2.33 10.99 -29.45
N ARG A 22 -2.77 10.57 -30.65
CA ARG A 22 -1.91 10.62 -31.85
C ARG A 22 -1.47 12.03 -32.20
N PHE A 23 -2.35 13.01 -32.04
CA PHE A 23 -1.98 14.40 -32.24
C PHE A 23 -0.91 14.83 -31.22
N LEU A 24 -1.10 14.54 -29.93
CA LEU A 24 -0.13 14.85 -28.88
C LEU A 24 1.23 14.19 -29.12
N GLU A 25 1.26 12.94 -29.58
CA GLU A 25 2.49 12.25 -29.99
C GLU A 25 3.18 12.94 -31.16
N SER A 26 2.41 13.39 -32.17
CA SER A 26 2.98 14.07 -33.34
C SER A 26 3.64 15.40 -32.98
N VAL A 27 3.06 16.15 -32.02
CA VAL A 27 3.59 17.45 -31.58
C VAL A 27 4.65 17.32 -30.49
N ALA A 28 4.77 16.18 -29.83
CA ALA A 28 5.75 15.94 -28.78
C ALA A 28 7.21 16.07 -29.26
N SER A 29 7.44 15.90 -30.56
CA SER A 29 8.76 16.10 -31.19
C SER A 29 9.15 17.56 -31.41
N GLN A 30 8.22 18.50 -31.22
CA GLN A 30 8.46 19.92 -31.47
C GLN A 30 9.24 20.57 -30.32
N LYS A 31 10.18 21.44 -30.67
CA LYS A 31 10.89 22.29 -29.70
C LYS A 31 9.88 23.14 -28.92
N GLY A 32 10.03 23.20 -27.60
CA GLY A 32 9.17 23.94 -26.68
C GLY A 32 7.96 23.16 -26.18
N PHE A 33 7.72 21.93 -26.65
CA PHE A 33 6.56 21.13 -26.25
C PHE A 33 6.45 20.98 -24.73
N VAL A 34 7.56 20.63 -24.06
CA VAL A 34 7.60 20.45 -22.60
C VAL A 34 7.23 21.73 -21.85
N LEU A 35 7.65 22.89 -22.37
CA LEU A 35 7.37 24.19 -21.78
C LEU A 35 5.89 24.57 -21.94
N VAL A 36 5.28 24.27 -23.09
CA VAL A 36 3.85 24.52 -23.29
C VAL A 36 3.00 23.63 -22.38
N VAL A 37 3.39 22.36 -22.18
CA VAL A 37 2.72 21.47 -21.22
C VAL A 37 2.83 22.04 -19.79
N LEU A 38 4.00 22.56 -19.42
CA LEU A 38 4.21 23.20 -18.12
C LEU A 38 3.34 24.45 -17.94
N GLN A 39 3.19 25.29 -18.98
CA GLN A 39 2.30 26.44 -18.95
C GLN A 39 0.82 26.06 -18.77
N VAL A 40 0.38 24.91 -19.30
CA VAL A 40 -0.99 24.41 -19.06
C VAL A 40 -1.15 23.99 -17.59
N LEU A 41 -0.12 23.41 -16.98
CA LEU A 41 -0.14 23.05 -15.56
C LEU A 41 -0.21 24.28 -14.64
N GLU A 42 0.51 25.35 -14.99
CA GLU A 42 0.51 26.63 -14.28
C GLU A 42 -0.78 27.43 -14.46
N GLY A 43 -1.54 27.17 -15.53
CA GLY A 43 -2.75 27.90 -15.86
C GLY A 43 -3.84 27.79 -14.78
N ALA A 44 -4.00 28.83 -13.97
CA ALA A 44 -5.02 28.89 -12.91
C ALA A 44 -6.47 28.83 -13.43
N ASN A 45 -6.69 29.17 -14.71
CA ASN A 45 -8.01 29.13 -15.34
C ASN A 45 -8.35 27.76 -15.98
N GLU A 46 -7.44 26.79 -15.94
CA GLU A 46 -7.66 25.46 -16.50
C GLU A 46 -8.41 24.56 -15.51
N SER A 47 -9.28 23.68 -16.01
CA SER A 47 -9.98 22.70 -15.17
C SER A 47 -8.99 21.70 -14.56
N MET A 48 -9.33 21.15 -13.38
CA MET A 48 -8.44 20.19 -12.71
C MET A 48 -8.19 18.94 -13.56
N ASP A 49 -9.18 18.48 -14.32
CA ASP A 49 -9.03 17.32 -15.19
C ASP A 49 -8.03 17.57 -16.32
N VAL A 50 -8.05 18.76 -16.92
CA VAL A 50 -7.08 19.14 -17.96
C VAL A 50 -5.67 19.29 -17.37
N ARG A 51 -5.54 19.85 -16.17
CA ARG A 51 -4.25 19.95 -15.47
C ARG A 51 -3.71 18.56 -15.09
N LEU A 52 -4.58 17.64 -14.66
CA LEU A 52 -4.19 16.26 -14.38
C LEU A 52 -3.74 15.53 -15.66
N ALA A 53 -4.48 15.68 -16.76
CA ALA A 53 -4.09 15.14 -18.07
C ALA A 53 -2.75 15.73 -18.53
N ALA A 54 -2.52 17.03 -18.35
CA ALA A 54 -1.25 17.68 -18.64
C ALA A 54 -0.12 17.13 -17.75
N ALA A 55 -0.39 16.82 -16.47
CA ALA A 55 0.61 16.29 -15.55
C ALA A 55 1.03 14.87 -15.93
N LEU A 56 0.06 14.04 -16.34
CA LEU A 56 0.30 12.69 -16.86
C LEU A 56 1.12 12.73 -18.15
N LEU A 57 0.74 13.62 -19.09
CA LEU A 57 1.48 13.83 -20.34
C LEU A 57 2.90 14.30 -20.06
N PHE A 58 3.07 15.29 -19.17
CA PHE A 58 4.37 15.81 -18.76
C PHE A 58 5.25 14.70 -18.20
N LYS A 59 4.74 13.94 -17.22
CA LYS A 59 5.45 12.80 -16.63
C LYS A 59 5.92 11.80 -17.67
N ASN A 60 5.00 11.35 -18.53
CA ASN A 60 5.31 10.34 -19.54
C ASN A 60 6.32 10.87 -20.58
N PHE A 61 6.22 12.14 -20.93
CA PHE A 61 7.17 12.81 -21.80
C PHE A 61 8.57 12.89 -21.19
N ILE A 62 8.69 13.32 -19.92
CA ILE A 62 9.97 13.36 -19.20
C ILE A 62 10.60 11.95 -19.12
N LYS A 63 9.82 10.91 -18.76
CA LYS A 63 10.30 9.51 -18.75
C LYS A 63 10.87 9.05 -20.10
N LYS A 64 10.29 9.52 -21.21
CA LYS A 64 10.71 9.14 -22.56
C LYS A 64 11.90 9.94 -23.08
N SER A 65 11.92 11.25 -22.79
CA SER A 65 12.74 12.24 -23.51
C SER A 65 13.74 12.98 -22.64
N TRP A 66 13.94 12.61 -21.37
CA TRP A 66 14.94 13.28 -20.51
C TRP A 66 16.35 12.69 -20.61
N ASP A 67 16.45 11.42 -21.01
CA ASP A 67 17.72 10.70 -21.17
C ASP A 67 18.57 11.32 -22.30
N PRO A 68 19.79 11.81 -22.03
CA PRO A 68 20.69 12.38 -23.04
C PRO A 68 21.07 11.41 -24.17
N GLU A 69 21.01 10.09 -23.93
CA GLU A 69 21.38 9.08 -24.92
C GLU A 69 20.27 8.79 -25.94
N LYS A 70 19.02 9.22 -25.65
CA LYS A 70 17.87 8.97 -26.52
C LYS A 70 17.69 10.04 -27.59
N GLN A 71 17.33 9.61 -28.79
CA GLN A 71 16.91 10.53 -29.86
C GLN A 71 15.61 11.25 -29.47
N GLY A 72 15.59 12.57 -29.66
CA GLY A 72 14.47 13.41 -29.22
C GLY A 72 14.57 13.87 -27.77
N CYS A 73 15.77 13.83 -27.17
CA CYS A 73 16.02 14.37 -25.84
C CYS A 73 15.64 15.86 -25.76
N VAL A 74 15.08 16.27 -24.62
CA VAL A 74 14.77 17.66 -24.31
C VAL A 74 16.03 18.52 -24.39
N ALA A 75 15.93 19.66 -25.07
CA ALA A 75 17.05 20.56 -25.27
C ALA A 75 17.56 21.13 -23.93
N PRO A 76 18.88 21.36 -23.76
CA PRO A 76 19.45 21.82 -22.49
C PRO A 76 18.82 23.12 -21.96
N ASP A 77 18.49 24.07 -22.84
CA ASP A 77 17.81 25.31 -22.48
C ASP A 77 16.41 25.07 -21.90
N GLU A 78 15.68 24.10 -22.44
CA GLU A 78 14.36 23.72 -21.92
C GLU A 78 14.46 22.95 -20.60
N LYS A 79 15.51 22.12 -20.45
CA LYS A 79 15.77 21.41 -19.19
C LYS A 79 15.95 22.39 -18.03
N GLU A 80 16.74 23.45 -18.22
CA GLU A 80 16.94 24.47 -17.19
C GLU A 80 15.64 25.17 -16.80
N VAL A 81 14.80 25.53 -17.78
CA VAL A 81 13.50 26.17 -17.48
C VAL A 81 12.58 25.21 -16.71
N VAL A 82 12.53 23.94 -17.10
CA VAL A 82 11.75 22.93 -16.37
C VAL A 82 12.25 22.80 -14.92
N LYS A 83 13.56 22.73 -14.69
CA LYS A 83 14.17 22.63 -13.36
C LYS A 83 13.80 23.83 -12.48
N GLN A 84 13.80 25.04 -13.03
CA GLN A 84 13.45 26.27 -12.31
C GLN A 84 11.99 26.27 -11.80
N HIS A 85 11.06 25.67 -12.54
CA HIS A 85 9.62 25.80 -12.26
C HIS A 85 9.02 24.58 -11.57
N ILE A 86 9.54 23.36 -11.84
CA ILE A 86 8.89 22.11 -11.39
C ILE A 86 8.75 22.00 -9.87
N VAL A 87 9.75 22.47 -9.11
CA VAL A 87 9.74 22.43 -7.65
C VAL A 87 8.68 23.37 -7.09
N GLU A 88 8.58 24.59 -7.62
CA GLU A 88 7.57 25.56 -7.21
C GLU A 88 6.15 25.10 -7.58
N LEU A 89 5.99 24.55 -8.78
CA LEU A 89 4.74 23.98 -9.25
C LEU A 89 4.26 22.88 -8.33
N MET A 90 5.10 21.87 -8.08
CA MET A 90 4.77 20.73 -7.22
C MET A 90 4.38 21.15 -5.80
N CYS A 91 4.96 22.23 -5.27
CA CYS A 91 4.59 22.74 -3.95
C CYS A 91 3.18 23.37 -3.89
N ARG A 92 2.69 23.92 -5.00
CA ARG A 92 1.39 24.61 -5.08
C ARG A 92 0.25 23.73 -5.58
N MET A 93 0.56 22.57 -6.16
CA MET A 93 -0.45 21.70 -6.75
C MET A 93 -1.19 20.85 -5.70
N PRO A 94 -2.46 20.48 -5.97
CA PRO A 94 -3.17 19.44 -5.21
C PRO A 94 -2.45 18.08 -5.28
N GLU A 95 -2.72 17.21 -4.31
CA GLU A 95 -2.02 15.93 -4.13
C GLU A 95 -2.03 15.02 -5.38
N THR A 96 -3.15 14.98 -6.12
CA THR A 96 -3.29 14.15 -7.32
C THR A 96 -2.30 14.53 -8.43
N ILE A 97 -2.13 15.83 -8.67
CA ILE A 97 -1.16 16.37 -9.63
C ILE A 97 0.25 16.29 -9.06
N GLN A 98 0.40 16.58 -7.76
CA GLN A 98 1.69 16.53 -7.07
C GLN A 98 2.35 15.14 -7.22
N LYS A 99 1.59 14.05 -7.07
CA LYS A 99 2.08 12.67 -7.30
C LYS A 99 2.66 12.46 -8.70
N GLN A 100 2.03 13.02 -9.74
CA GLN A 100 2.53 12.91 -11.11
C GLN A 100 3.82 13.72 -11.32
N LEU A 101 3.90 14.92 -10.75
CA LEU A 101 5.09 15.77 -10.81
C LEU A 101 6.27 15.17 -10.04
N ILE A 102 6.00 14.49 -8.92
CA ILE A 102 7.02 13.76 -8.15
C ILE A 102 7.66 12.65 -9.00
N GLU A 103 6.86 11.87 -9.73
CA GLU A 103 7.40 10.85 -10.63
C GLU A 103 8.24 11.45 -11.77
N ALA A 104 7.83 12.60 -12.31
CA ALA A 104 8.61 13.31 -13.32
C ALA A 104 9.95 13.80 -12.72
N LEU A 105 9.90 14.38 -11.52
CA LEU A 105 11.08 14.86 -10.81
C LEU A 105 12.05 13.72 -10.42
N ALA A 106 11.52 12.54 -10.07
CA ALA A 106 12.34 11.35 -9.85
C ALA A 106 13.19 11.04 -11.09
N THR A 107 12.56 11.05 -12.26
CA THR A 107 13.24 10.83 -13.54
C THR A 107 14.28 11.92 -13.80
N ILE A 108 13.93 13.21 -13.61
CA ILE A 108 14.90 14.30 -13.81
C ILE A 108 16.10 14.14 -12.87
N GLY A 109 15.84 13.81 -11.60
CA GLY A 109 16.88 13.59 -10.59
C GLY A 109 17.78 12.38 -10.85
N GLU A 110 17.35 11.40 -11.64
CA GLU A 110 18.20 10.27 -12.05
C GLU A 110 19.33 10.71 -13.00
N TYR A 111 19.06 11.66 -13.90
CA TYR A 111 20.04 12.10 -14.90
C TYR A 111 20.78 13.37 -14.51
N ASP A 112 20.09 14.32 -13.85
CA ASP A 112 20.63 15.67 -13.65
C ASP A 112 21.24 15.86 -12.24
N PHE A 113 20.78 15.12 -11.22
CA PHE A 113 21.25 15.32 -9.86
C PHE A 113 22.41 14.36 -9.50
N PRO A 114 23.50 14.84 -8.87
CA PRO A 114 23.75 16.21 -8.42
C PRO A 114 24.48 17.11 -9.44
N HIS A 115 25.21 16.53 -10.40
CA HIS A 115 26.20 17.26 -11.20
C HIS A 115 25.61 18.39 -12.07
N ALA A 116 24.46 18.15 -12.70
CA ALA A 116 23.78 19.10 -13.58
C ALA A 116 22.67 19.91 -12.86
N TRP A 117 22.50 19.71 -11.55
CA TRP A 117 21.51 20.42 -10.73
C TRP A 117 21.98 20.61 -9.28
N GLN A 118 23.14 21.25 -9.12
CA GLN A 118 23.83 21.38 -7.83
C GLN A 118 23.09 22.27 -6.82
N THR A 119 22.29 23.23 -7.28
CA THR A 119 21.59 24.19 -6.40
C THR A 119 20.34 23.62 -5.74
N LEU A 120 19.83 22.48 -6.22
CA LEU A 120 18.55 21.92 -5.81
C LEU A 120 18.43 21.74 -4.30
N LEU A 121 19.40 21.11 -3.65
CA LEU A 121 19.31 20.86 -2.20
C LEU A 121 19.36 22.15 -1.38
N ALA A 122 20.21 23.10 -1.78
CA ALA A 122 20.31 24.39 -1.10
C ALA A 122 19.00 25.19 -1.23
N GLU A 123 18.37 25.16 -2.40
CA GLU A 123 17.06 25.79 -2.65
C GLU A 123 15.95 25.14 -1.81
N LEU A 124 15.91 23.81 -1.72
CA LEU A 124 14.94 23.09 -0.89
C LEU A 124 15.11 23.43 0.60
N VAL A 125 16.34 23.44 1.10
CA VAL A 125 16.63 23.80 2.50
C VAL A 125 16.26 25.26 2.78
N ALA A 126 16.61 26.18 1.88
CA ALA A 126 16.26 27.59 2.02
C ALA A 126 14.74 27.78 2.04
N LYS A 127 14.02 27.09 1.14
CA LYS A 127 12.55 27.15 1.09
C LYS A 127 11.90 26.57 2.34
N LEU A 128 12.42 25.46 2.87
CA LEU A 128 11.90 24.85 4.11
C LEU A 128 12.04 25.78 5.31
N LYS A 129 13.12 26.58 5.38
CA LYS A 129 13.38 27.54 6.46
C LYS A 129 12.46 28.77 6.43
N VAL A 130 12.13 29.26 5.23
CA VAL A 130 11.38 30.52 5.06
C VAL A 130 9.87 30.30 5.02
N GLU A 131 9.43 29.21 4.41
CA GLU A 131 8.01 28.96 4.17
C GLU A 131 7.26 28.65 5.45
N THR A 132 6.00 29.10 5.54
CA THR A 132 5.08 28.80 6.65
C THR A 132 3.94 27.88 6.26
N ASP A 133 3.59 27.82 4.97
CA ASP A 133 2.56 26.93 4.45
C ASP A 133 3.03 25.47 4.49
N TRP A 134 2.29 24.66 5.24
CA TRP A 134 2.55 23.24 5.41
C TRP A 134 2.33 22.41 4.13
N GLN A 135 1.48 22.84 3.21
CA GLN A 135 1.35 22.19 1.91
C GLN A 135 2.64 22.34 1.10
N VAL A 136 3.21 23.55 1.09
CA VAL A 136 4.47 23.84 0.41
C VAL A 136 5.63 23.12 1.08
N ARG A 137 5.73 23.16 2.42
CA ARG A 137 6.74 22.42 3.20
C ARG A 137 6.71 20.92 2.91
N ASN A 138 5.52 20.31 2.89
CA ASN A 138 5.36 18.90 2.53
C ASN A 138 5.81 18.63 1.09
N GLY A 139 5.47 19.51 0.14
CA GLY A 139 5.99 19.41 -1.23
C GLY A 139 7.52 19.36 -1.26
N VAL A 140 8.19 20.32 -0.63
CA VAL A 140 9.65 20.37 -0.52
C VAL A 140 10.24 19.07 0.05
N LEU A 141 9.66 18.56 1.15
CA LEU A 141 10.08 17.30 1.76
C LEU A 141 9.85 16.11 0.83
N MET A 142 8.75 16.07 0.08
CA MET A 142 8.49 15.02 -0.91
C MET A 142 9.50 15.03 -2.05
N THR A 143 9.92 16.19 -2.55
CA THR A 143 11.04 16.30 -3.50
C THR A 143 12.30 15.69 -2.91
N ALA A 144 12.72 16.14 -1.73
CA ALA A 144 13.93 15.67 -1.07
C ALA A 144 13.90 14.14 -0.88
N ASN A 145 12.78 13.61 -0.37
CA ASN A 145 12.57 12.16 -0.20
C ASN A 145 12.68 11.39 -1.52
N THR A 146 12.17 11.95 -2.61
CA THR A 146 12.25 11.32 -3.94
C THR A 146 13.69 11.21 -4.43
N ILE A 147 14.49 12.27 -4.23
CA ILE A 147 15.91 12.28 -4.56
C ILE A 147 16.65 11.25 -3.70
N PHE A 148 16.44 11.25 -2.38
CA PHE A 148 17.23 10.41 -1.48
C PHE A 148 16.86 8.93 -1.53
N LYS A 149 15.61 8.58 -1.89
CA LYS A 149 15.20 7.18 -2.05
C LYS A 149 16.06 6.40 -3.05
N ARG A 150 16.62 7.07 -4.06
CA ARG A 150 17.47 6.41 -5.07
C ARG A 150 18.72 5.77 -4.43
N PHE A 151 19.22 6.34 -3.33
CA PHE A 151 20.37 5.80 -2.62
C PHE A 151 20.11 4.42 -1.99
N ARG A 152 18.86 3.96 -1.91
CA ARG A 152 18.52 2.65 -1.34
C ARG A 152 18.84 1.48 -2.27
N ASN A 153 18.70 1.68 -3.58
CA ASN A 153 18.69 0.59 -4.56
C ASN A 153 19.93 0.60 -5.47
N VAL A 154 20.96 1.38 -5.12
CA VAL A 154 22.18 1.52 -5.92
C VAL A 154 23.34 0.81 -5.23
N PHE A 155 24.15 0.11 -6.01
CA PHE A 155 25.36 -0.54 -5.53
C PHE A 155 26.39 0.47 -5.04
N ARG A 156 27.16 0.10 -4.02
CA ARG A 156 28.22 0.94 -3.47
C ARG A 156 29.26 1.29 -4.55
N SER A 157 29.53 2.59 -4.70
CA SER A 157 30.57 3.13 -5.57
C SER A 157 31.11 4.44 -4.99
N ASP A 158 32.34 4.80 -5.35
CA ASP A 158 32.94 6.08 -4.93
C ASP A 158 32.13 7.29 -5.41
N SER A 159 31.53 7.18 -6.61
CA SER A 159 30.62 8.20 -7.12
C SER A 159 29.40 8.35 -6.22
N LEU A 160 28.74 7.24 -5.86
CA LEU A 160 27.57 7.24 -4.98
C LEU A 160 27.89 7.88 -3.61
N TYR A 161 29.01 7.49 -2.99
CA TYR A 161 29.41 8.05 -1.70
C TYR A 161 29.75 9.54 -1.78
N SER A 162 30.35 9.99 -2.87
CA SER A 162 30.62 11.41 -3.10
C SER A 162 29.32 12.22 -3.21
N GLU A 163 28.33 11.69 -3.94
CA GLU A 163 27.01 12.32 -4.05
C GLU A 163 26.26 12.31 -2.71
N LEU A 164 26.27 11.19 -1.99
CA LEU A 164 25.64 11.07 -0.69
C LEU A 164 26.28 12.03 0.31
N LYS A 165 27.62 12.14 0.32
CA LYS A 165 28.34 13.10 1.17
C LYS A 165 27.90 14.54 0.92
N HIS A 166 27.81 14.95 -0.35
CA HIS A 166 27.29 16.27 -0.68
C HIS A 166 25.86 16.49 -0.17
N CYS A 167 25.01 15.47 -0.27
CA CYS A 167 23.65 15.54 0.26
C CYS A 167 23.62 15.71 1.78
N LEU A 168 24.46 14.96 2.49
CA LEU A 168 24.58 14.96 3.93
C LEU A 168 25.02 16.34 4.44
N GLU A 169 26.10 16.89 3.87
CA GLU A 169 26.64 18.21 4.23
C GLU A 169 25.58 19.32 4.16
N VAL A 170 24.64 19.24 3.22
CA VAL A 170 23.61 20.27 3.02
C VAL A 170 22.35 20.00 3.84
N PHE A 171 21.97 18.72 4.07
CA PHE A 171 20.62 18.37 4.50
C PHE A 171 20.53 17.77 5.91
N GLN A 172 21.59 17.17 6.46
CA GLN A 172 21.53 16.41 7.73
C GLN A 172 21.14 17.27 8.95
N GLU A 173 21.75 18.44 9.11
CA GLU A 173 21.45 19.36 10.20
C GLU A 173 20.07 20.02 10.04
N PRO A 174 19.71 20.60 8.87
CA PRO A 174 18.37 21.15 8.65
C PRO A 174 17.26 20.11 8.87
N LEU A 175 17.49 18.85 8.50
CA LEU A 175 16.52 17.77 8.71
C LEU A 175 16.25 17.55 10.19
N LEU A 176 17.29 17.43 11.02
CA LEU A 176 17.14 17.24 12.46
C LEU A 176 16.43 18.42 13.11
N GLN A 177 16.89 19.64 12.82
CA GLN A 177 16.30 20.86 13.38
C GLN A 177 14.81 20.98 13.01
N PHE A 178 14.47 20.76 11.74
CA PHE A 178 13.09 20.84 11.29
C PHE A 178 12.21 19.71 11.87
N PHE A 179 12.76 18.50 12.06
CA PHE A 179 12.06 17.39 12.70
C PHE A 179 11.69 17.70 14.15
N LEU A 180 12.67 18.17 14.93
CA LEU A 180 12.46 18.52 16.33
C LEU A 180 11.50 19.71 16.47
N GLN A 181 11.67 20.76 15.64
CA GLN A 181 10.76 21.90 15.62
C GLN A 181 9.32 21.48 15.30
N THR A 182 9.13 20.66 14.26
CA THR A 182 7.80 20.16 13.87
C THR A 182 7.17 19.33 14.99
N GLY A 183 7.96 18.48 15.65
CA GLY A 183 7.49 17.67 16.78
C GLY A 183 7.06 18.51 18.00
N ASN A 184 7.70 19.66 18.22
CA ASN A 184 7.31 20.61 19.25
C ASN A 184 6.04 21.38 18.84
N GLU A 185 5.98 21.88 17.61
CA GLU A 185 4.81 22.59 17.06
C GLU A 185 3.55 21.72 17.06
N LEU A 186 3.68 20.44 16.72
CA LEU A 186 2.58 19.47 16.73
C LEU A 186 1.93 19.33 18.12
N ARG A 187 2.74 19.42 19.19
CA ARG A 187 2.31 19.27 20.59
C ARG A 187 1.82 20.57 21.21
N VAL A 188 1.83 21.69 20.47
CA VAL A 188 1.24 22.94 20.94
C VAL A 188 -0.27 22.78 21.05
N VAL A 189 -0.81 23.18 22.20
CA VAL A 189 -2.25 23.13 22.48
C VAL A 189 -3.00 24.05 21.51
N ASN A 190 -4.07 23.54 20.88
CA ASN A 190 -4.95 24.24 19.92
C ASN A 190 -4.41 24.43 18.48
N ALA A 191 -3.39 23.70 18.04
CA ALA A 191 -3.04 23.70 16.63
C ALA A 191 -4.25 23.20 15.78
N PRO A 192 -4.62 23.88 14.67
CA PRO A 192 -5.72 23.45 13.81
C PRO A 192 -5.52 22.02 13.30
N LYS A 193 -6.58 21.18 13.35
CA LYS A 193 -6.53 19.79 12.88
C LYS A 193 -5.93 19.64 11.46
N PRO A 194 -6.31 20.43 10.45
CA PRO A 194 -5.71 20.32 9.11
C PRO A 194 -4.19 20.56 9.12
N GLN A 195 -3.73 21.51 9.94
CA GLN A 195 -2.31 21.82 10.09
C GLN A 195 -1.58 20.68 10.79
N GLN A 196 -2.16 20.09 11.84
CA GLN A 196 -1.61 18.94 12.54
C GLN A 196 -1.48 17.71 11.62
N LEU A 197 -2.47 17.45 10.75
CA LEU A 197 -2.38 16.38 9.75
C LEU A 197 -1.19 16.60 8.80
N GLN A 198 -0.98 17.83 8.36
CA GLN A 198 0.16 18.16 7.50
C GLN A 198 1.51 18.07 8.24
N MET A 199 1.57 18.42 9.53
CA MET A 199 2.75 18.21 10.38
C MET A 199 3.07 16.72 10.55
N MET A 200 2.06 15.86 10.76
CA MET A 200 2.22 14.41 10.85
C MET A 200 2.77 13.83 9.53
N ALA A 201 2.23 14.30 8.39
CA ALA A 201 2.75 13.94 7.07
C ALA A 201 4.23 14.36 6.91
N ALA A 202 4.58 15.57 7.35
CA ALA A 202 5.95 16.07 7.29
C ALA A 202 6.91 15.23 8.14
N LEU A 203 6.54 14.91 9.39
CA LEU A 203 7.30 14.02 10.28
C LEU A 203 7.53 12.67 9.66
N ARG A 204 6.51 12.08 9.02
CA ARG A 204 6.64 10.81 8.31
C ARG A 204 7.62 10.92 7.15
N ILE A 205 7.52 11.97 6.33
CA ILE A 205 8.42 12.14 5.17
C ILE A 205 9.86 12.34 5.65
N MET A 206 10.10 13.16 6.68
CA MET A 206 11.41 13.34 7.29
C MET A 206 11.99 12.04 7.83
N THR A 207 11.18 11.23 8.49
CA THR A 207 11.59 9.90 8.99
C THR A 207 11.99 8.97 7.83
N ARG A 208 11.32 9.06 6.67
CA ARG A 208 11.72 8.32 5.46
C ARG A 208 12.97 8.88 4.81
N ILE A 209 13.21 10.19 4.87
CA ILE A 209 14.46 10.80 4.43
C ILE A 209 15.61 10.30 5.30
N PHE A 210 15.45 10.34 6.62
CA PHE A 210 16.41 9.81 7.58
C PHE A 210 16.79 8.35 7.24
N TYR A 211 15.80 7.50 6.95
CA TYR A 211 16.05 6.12 6.51
C TYR A 211 16.91 6.05 5.24
N SER A 212 16.60 6.88 4.23
CA SER A 212 17.34 6.88 2.96
C SER A 212 18.80 7.29 3.15
N LEU A 213 19.06 8.30 4.00
CA LEU A 213 20.39 8.83 4.25
C LEU A 213 21.26 7.88 5.09
N ASN A 214 20.63 7.08 5.96
CA ASN A 214 21.30 6.07 6.79
C ASN A 214 21.28 4.66 6.15
N TRP A 215 20.87 4.51 4.89
CA TRP A 215 20.71 3.18 4.30
C TRP A 215 22.04 2.51 3.93
N GLN A 216 22.95 3.29 3.31
CA GLN A 216 24.21 2.78 2.77
C GLN A 216 25.25 2.56 3.86
N ASP A 217 25.33 3.51 4.78
CA ASP A 217 26.22 3.57 5.92
C ASP A 217 25.63 4.50 6.99
N LEU A 218 26.20 4.51 8.20
CA LEU A 218 25.87 5.46 9.27
C LEU A 218 26.77 6.70 9.14
N PRO A 219 26.23 7.87 8.75
CA PRO A 219 27.03 9.09 8.68
C PRO A 219 27.35 9.63 10.09
N GLU A 220 28.55 10.19 10.25
CA GLU A 220 29.08 10.73 11.52
C GLU A 220 28.10 11.68 12.23
N TYR A 221 27.45 12.58 11.50
CA TYR A 221 26.45 13.47 12.09
C TYR A 221 25.25 12.72 12.68
N PHE A 222 24.77 11.65 12.03
CA PHE A 222 23.66 10.87 12.58
C PHE A 222 24.09 10.01 13.76
N GLU A 223 25.35 9.57 13.80
CA GLU A 223 25.96 8.91 14.95
C GLU A 223 26.06 9.87 16.15
N ASP A 224 26.64 11.05 15.95
CA ASP A 224 26.80 12.08 16.99
C ASP A 224 25.46 12.56 17.57
N HIS A 225 24.44 12.65 16.71
CA HIS A 225 23.10 13.10 17.07
C HIS A 225 22.09 11.95 17.25
N ILE A 226 22.55 10.70 17.39
CA ILE A 226 21.67 9.53 17.51
C ILE A 226 20.72 9.67 18.70
N SER A 227 21.18 10.25 19.81
CA SER A 227 20.36 10.43 21.02
C SER A 227 19.15 11.34 20.77
N GLU A 228 19.31 12.40 19.99
CA GLU A 228 18.23 13.35 19.66
C GLU A 228 17.17 12.66 18.79
N TRP A 229 17.60 11.90 17.79
CA TRP A 229 16.70 11.13 16.93
C TRP A 229 15.96 10.04 17.70
N MET A 230 16.66 9.22 18.48
CA MET A 230 16.05 8.10 19.19
C MET A 230 15.09 8.59 20.28
N THR A 231 15.44 9.66 21.00
CA THR A 231 14.54 10.28 21.99
C THR A 231 13.29 10.83 21.33
N ALA A 232 13.43 11.52 20.19
CA ALA A 232 12.29 12.04 19.46
C ALA A 232 11.41 10.91 18.90
N PHE A 233 11.98 9.84 18.35
CA PHE A 233 11.23 8.66 17.88
C PHE A 233 10.45 7.97 19.00
N LEU A 234 11.07 7.74 20.15
CA LEU A 234 10.40 7.15 21.32
C LEU A 234 9.18 7.98 21.75
N SER A 235 9.29 9.31 21.72
CA SER A 235 8.20 10.21 22.12
C SER A 235 6.92 10.11 21.29
N TYR A 236 6.96 9.48 20.10
CA TYR A 236 5.78 9.29 19.26
C TYR A 236 5.00 8.01 19.61
N PHE A 237 5.61 7.03 20.26
CA PHE A 237 4.89 5.84 20.74
C PHE A 237 3.87 6.19 21.85
N GLU A 238 4.19 7.21 22.65
CA GLU A 238 3.33 7.75 23.70
C GLU A 238 2.40 8.88 23.21
N TYR A 239 2.56 9.34 21.97
CA TYR A 239 1.73 10.41 21.43
C TYR A 239 0.31 9.91 21.16
N VAL A 240 -0.67 10.61 21.74
CA VAL A 240 -2.10 10.35 21.56
C VAL A 240 -2.79 11.67 21.28
N ASN A 241 -3.48 11.74 20.15
CA ASN A 241 -4.33 12.87 19.79
C ASN A 241 -5.64 12.34 19.16
N PRO A 242 -6.71 12.20 19.95
CA PRO A 242 -7.99 11.66 19.46
C PRO A 242 -8.60 12.46 18.31
N ALA A 243 -8.25 13.73 18.15
CA ALA A 243 -8.76 14.55 17.05
C ALA A 243 -8.21 14.13 15.68
N LEU A 244 -7.09 13.39 15.66
CA LEU A 244 -6.42 12.91 14.45
C LEU A 244 -6.71 11.44 14.15
N VAL A 245 -7.50 10.78 14.99
CA VAL A 245 -7.90 9.39 14.81
C VAL A 245 -9.28 9.35 14.16
N ASP A 246 -9.42 8.54 13.11
CA ASP A 246 -10.71 8.21 12.55
C ASP A 246 -11.18 6.85 13.08
N ALA A 247 -12.08 6.89 14.07
CA ALA A 247 -12.53 5.68 14.75
C ALA A 247 -13.48 4.83 13.88
N ASP A 248 -14.10 5.44 12.87
CA ASP A 248 -15.06 4.78 11.98
C ASP A 248 -14.36 4.16 10.75
N ASN A 249 -13.06 4.43 10.56
CA ASN A 249 -12.26 3.90 9.45
C ASN A 249 -11.45 2.68 9.90
N GLU A 250 -11.75 1.53 9.30
CA GLU A 250 -11.12 0.24 9.61
C GLU A 250 -9.97 -0.14 8.66
N ASP A 251 -9.91 0.50 7.50
CA ASP A 251 -9.00 0.13 6.40
C ASP A 251 -7.79 1.07 6.29
N GLU A 252 -7.99 2.37 6.44
CA GLU A 252 -6.92 3.35 6.28
C GLU A 252 -6.16 3.56 7.59
N PRO A 253 -4.82 3.44 7.59
CA PRO A 253 -4.01 3.69 8.79
C PRO A 253 -4.09 5.14 9.25
N ASP A 254 -4.19 5.33 10.57
CA ASP A 254 -4.21 6.67 11.14
C ASP A 254 -2.86 7.38 10.90
N PRO A 255 -2.82 8.73 10.90
CA PRO A 255 -1.58 9.48 10.65
C PRO A 255 -0.43 9.10 11.60
N ILE A 256 -0.75 8.70 12.83
CA ILE A 256 0.24 8.23 13.80
C ILE A 256 0.78 6.85 13.43
N ASP A 257 -0.05 5.93 12.93
CA ASP A 257 0.38 4.60 12.52
C ASP A 257 1.33 4.70 11.33
N LEU A 258 1.01 5.56 10.35
CA LEU A 258 1.87 5.83 9.21
C LEU A 258 3.25 6.39 9.59
N LEU A 259 3.32 7.19 10.66
CA LEU A 259 4.57 7.70 11.21
C LEU A 259 5.32 6.60 11.98
N LEU A 260 4.62 5.84 12.83
CA LEU A 260 5.21 4.73 13.58
C LEU A 260 5.77 3.64 12.65
N VAL A 261 5.10 3.33 11.54
CA VAL A 261 5.63 2.43 10.50
C VAL A 261 7.01 2.93 10.04
N ALA A 262 7.12 4.21 9.69
CA ALA A 262 8.39 4.79 9.23
C ALA A 262 9.46 4.81 10.33
N ILE A 263 9.08 5.04 11.59
CA ILE A 263 9.99 4.99 12.74
C ILE A 263 10.50 3.56 12.96
N VAL A 264 9.60 2.58 12.99
CA VAL A 264 9.93 1.17 13.21
C VAL A 264 10.79 0.62 12.07
N GLU A 265 10.62 1.10 10.82
CA GLU A 265 11.56 0.79 9.73
C GLU A 265 12.98 1.28 10.02
N ASN A 266 13.15 2.47 10.57
CA ASN A 266 14.46 3.00 10.98
C ASN A 266 15.05 2.23 12.15
N VAL A 267 14.23 1.92 13.15
CA VAL A 267 14.64 1.11 14.30
C VAL A 267 15.09 -0.28 13.86
N ASN A 268 14.39 -0.91 12.90
CA ASN A 268 14.83 -2.15 12.27
C ASN A 268 16.19 -2.00 11.56
N LEU A 269 16.37 -0.91 10.78
CA LEU A 269 17.63 -0.64 10.08
C LEU A 269 18.80 -0.51 11.05
N TYR A 270 18.62 0.26 12.13
CA TYR A 270 19.64 0.51 13.15
C TYR A 270 19.96 -0.75 13.95
N ALA A 271 18.93 -1.49 14.38
CA ALA A 271 19.14 -2.78 15.03
C ALA A 271 19.85 -3.77 14.11
N ASP A 272 19.59 -3.75 12.80
CA ASP A 272 20.21 -4.70 11.88
C ASP A 272 21.67 -4.35 11.56
N LYS A 273 21.93 -3.10 11.16
CA LYS A 273 23.22 -2.66 10.61
C LYS A 273 24.14 -1.93 11.60
N TYR A 274 23.59 -1.26 12.60
CA TYR A 274 24.29 -0.33 13.50
C TYR A 274 24.05 -0.72 14.97
N ASP A 275 24.27 -2.00 15.26
CA ASP A 275 23.93 -2.61 16.56
C ASP A 275 24.68 -1.98 17.72
N GLU A 276 25.94 -1.61 17.52
CA GLU A 276 26.80 -1.08 18.58
C GLU A 276 26.29 0.28 19.07
N GLU A 277 25.99 1.17 18.13
CA GLU A 277 25.48 2.52 18.37
C GLU A 277 24.02 2.50 18.85
N PHE A 278 23.22 1.55 18.35
CA PHE A 278 21.81 1.42 18.72
C PHE A 278 21.57 0.73 20.06
N LYS A 279 22.54 -0.06 20.54
CA LYS A 279 22.45 -0.85 21.78
C LYS A 279 21.88 -0.10 23.01
N PRO A 280 22.22 1.17 23.30
CA PRO A 280 21.67 1.88 24.46
C PRO A 280 20.15 2.11 24.42
N TYR A 281 19.55 2.10 23.23
CA TYR A 281 18.14 2.39 23.02
C TYR A 281 17.29 1.12 22.84
N LEU A 282 17.94 -0.01 22.59
CA LEU A 282 17.30 -1.27 22.20
C LEU A 282 16.24 -1.74 23.20
N GLU A 283 16.53 -1.69 24.51
CA GLU A 283 15.61 -2.13 25.56
C GLU A 283 14.34 -1.26 25.60
N GLN A 284 14.51 0.06 25.50
CA GLN A 284 13.38 1.01 25.46
C GLN A 284 12.51 0.79 24.22
N PHE A 285 13.12 0.65 23.04
CA PHE A 285 12.37 0.36 21.81
C PHE A 285 11.64 -0.98 21.87
N THR A 286 12.27 -2.00 22.45
CA THR A 286 11.63 -3.30 22.68
C THR A 286 10.40 -3.14 23.57
N GLN A 287 10.48 -2.40 24.66
CA GLN A 287 9.37 -2.16 25.58
C GLN A 287 8.22 -1.37 24.94
N VAL A 288 8.49 -0.31 24.18
CA VAL A 288 7.41 0.49 23.56
C VAL A 288 6.76 -0.23 22.38
N ILE A 289 7.53 -0.95 21.56
CA ILE A 289 6.99 -1.77 20.45
C ILE A 289 6.17 -2.93 21.01
N TRP A 290 6.60 -3.49 22.13
CA TRP A 290 5.86 -4.49 22.88
C TRP A 290 4.49 -3.97 23.32
N ASN A 291 4.48 -2.85 24.04
CA ASN A 291 3.25 -2.22 24.53
C ASN A 291 2.31 -1.84 23.37
N LEU A 292 2.88 -1.36 22.26
CA LEU A 292 2.12 -1.04 21.04
C LEU A 292 1.38 -2.28 20.50
N LEU A 293 2.07 -3.42 20.35
CA LEU A 293 1.48 -4.68 19.89
C LEU A 293 0.48 -5.28 20.88
N ALA A 294 0.72 -5.13 22.19
CA ALA A 294 -0.13 -5.71 23.22
C ALA A 294 -1.45 -4.94 23.42
N ASN A 295 -1.37 -3.60 23.37
CA ASN A 295 -2.42 -2.72 23.89
C ASN A 295 -3.01 -1.72 22.89
N ARG A 296 -2.29 -1.34 21.83
CA ARG A 296 -2.75 -0.31 20.88
C ARG A 296 -3.15 -0.86 19.52
N ILE A 297 -2.47 -1.91 19.06
CA ILE A 297 -2.79 -2.55 17.78
C ILE A 297 -4.02 -3.44 17.94
N SER A 298 -5.08 -3.12 17.20
CA SER A 298 -6.28 -3.96 17.04
C SER A 298 -6.11 -4.95 15.90
N LEU A 299 -7.09 -5.86 15.74
CA LEU A 299 -7.16 -6.82 14.62
C LEU A 299 -7.67 -6.19 13.30
N MET A 300 -7.81 -4.87 13.24
CA MET A 300 -8.34 -4.17 12.06
C MET A 300 -7.26 -4.11 10.96
N PRO A 301 -7.65 -4.22 9.67
CA PRO A 301 -6.71 -4.18 8.54
C PRO A 301 -5.76 -2.98 8.55
N LYS A 302 -6.22 -1.81 8.98
CA LYS A 302 -5.40 -0.60 9.07
C LYS A 302 -4.12 -0.72 9.90
N HIS A 303 -4.06 -1.67 10.84
CA HIS A 303 -2.88 -1.87 11.70
C HIS A 303 -1.90 -2.92 11.18
N ASP A 304 -2.19 -3.61 10.06
CA ASP A 304 -1.41 -4.76 9.59
C ASP A 304 0.03 -4.39 9.22
N GLU A 305 0.22 -3.29 8.50
CA GLU A 305 1.56 -2.85 8.13
C GLU A 305 2.40 -2.54 9.38
N LEU A 306 1.82 -1.84 10.35
CA LEU A 306 2.50 -1.49 11.60
C LEU A 306 2.85 -2.73 12.42
N ALA A 307 1.89 -3.66 12.57
CA ALA A 307 2.10 -4.93 13.25
C ALA A 307 3.24 -5.73 12.59
N ALA A 308 3.24 -5.82 11.26
CA ALA A 308 4.27 -6.53 10.51
C ALA A 308 5.67 -5.94 10.73
N LYS A 309 5.83 -4.60 10.72
CA LYS A 309 7.13 -3.95 10.99
C LYS A 309 7.59 -4.17 12.43
N CYS A 310 6.67 -4.15 13.39
CA CYS A 310 6.95 -4.41 14.81
C CYS A 310 7.38 -5.86 15.04
N MET A 311 6.67 -6.82 14.45
CA MET A 311 7.03 -8.24 14.51
C MET A 311 8.39 -8.53 13.86
N LYS A 312 8.70 -7.87 12.74
CA LYS A 312 10.05 -7.94 12.12
C LYS A 312 11.13 -7.49 13.11
N PHE A 313 10.91 -6.40 13.83
CA PHE A 313 11.86 -5.91 14.83
C PHE A 313 12.05 -6.93 15.96
N LEU A 314 10.97 -7.44 16.55
CA LEU A 314 11.06 -8.44 17.62
C LEU A 314 11.74 -9.73 17.15
N THR A 315 11.51 -10.14 15.90
CA THR A 315 12.19 -11.29 15.29
C THR A 315 13.69 -11.04 15.17
N LEU A 316 14.10 -9.86 14.71
CA LEU A 316 15.49 -9.46 14.62
C LEU A 316 16.18 -9.49 15.99
N VAL A 317 15.57 -8.87 17.00
CA VAL A 317 16.14 -8.80 18.36
C VAL A 317 16.20 -10.19 19.01
N SER A 318 15.15 -11.01 18.88
CA SER A 318 15.10 -12.35 19.47
C SER A 318 16.06 -13.36 18.82
N SER A 319 16.39 -13.18 17.53
CA SER A 319 17.37 -14.01 16.82
C SER A 319 18.80 -13.83 17.32
N ARG A 320 19.11 -12.69 17.96
CA ARG A 320 20.44 -12.35 18.44
C ARG A 320 20.63 -12.85 19.87
N ALA A 321 21.63 -13.72 20.06
CA ALA A 321 21.92 -14.34 21.36
C ALA A 321 22.14 -13.32 22.50
N ILE A 322 22.66 -12.13 22.19
CA ILE A 322 22.97 -11.06 23.14
C ILE A 322 21.69 -10.48 23.77
N HIS A 323 20.57 -10.46 23.06
CA HIS A 323 19.31 -9.84 23.52
C HIS A 323 18.29 -10.84 24.02
N ARG A 324 18.62 -12.14 24.01
CA ARG A 324 17.74 -13.21 24.50
C ARG A 324 17.30 -13.02 25.95
N HIS A 325 18.11 -12.33 26.77
CA HIS A 325 17.78 -12.01 28.16
C HIS A 325 16.53 -11.12 28.29
N VAL A 326 16.27 -10.24 27.31
CA VAL A 326 15.07 -9.37 27.27
C VAL A 326 13.79 -10.20 27.11
N PHE A 327 13.87 -11.35 26.45
CA PHE A 327 12.75 -12.28 26.22
C PHE A 327 12.75 -13.50 27.17
N SER A 328 13.64 -13.53 28.16
CA SER A 328 13.81 -14.72 29.03
C SER A 328 12.79 -14.79 30.18
N SER A 329 12.02 -13.72 30.41
CA SER A 329 10.98 -13.71 31.44
C SER A 329 9.77 -14.53 30.99
N PRO A 330 9.28 -15.50 31.80
CA PRO A 330 8.07 -16.27 31.48
C PRO A 330 6.83 -15.41 31.24
N ALA A 331 6.73 -14.24 31.87
CA ALA A 331 5.63 -13.31 31.66
C ALA A 331 5.65 -12.69 30.26
N VAL A 332 6.84 -12.29 29.78
CA VAL A 332 7.04 -11.74 28.43
C VAL A 332 6.73 -12.79 27.38
N LEU A 333 7.17 -14.04 27.58
CA LEU A 333 6.88 -15.15 26.66
C LEU A 333 5.38 -15.49 26.60
N ALA A 334 4.68 -15.47 27.73
CA ALA A 334 3.23 -15.72 27.75
C ALA A 334 2.46 -14.63 26.98
N GLU A 335 2.89 -13.38 27.13
CA GLU A 335 2.30 -12.24 26.42
C GLU A 335 2.70 -12.26 24.92
N MET A 336 3.88 -12.79 24.54
CA MET A 336 4.26 -13.08 23.14
C MET A 336 3.33 -14.07 22.50
N CYS A 337 3.09 -15.20 23.17
CA CYS A 337 2.15 -16.18 22.68
C CYS A 337 0.75 -15.58 22.53
N ASN A 338 0.31 -14.71 23.46
CA ASN A 338 -1.00 -14.06 23.35
C ASN A 338 -1.11 -13.12 22.15
N ILE A 339 -0.10 -12.28 21.89
CA ILE A 339 -0.08 -11.37 20.73
C ILE A 339 -0.06 -12.18 19.43
N VAL A 340 0.79 -13.21 19.34
CA VAL A 340 0.87 -14.08 18.15
C VAL A 340 -0.45 -14.80 17.93
N VAL A 341 -1.03 -15.39 18.98
CA VAL A 341 -2.32 -16.10 18.89
C VAL A 341 -3.45 -15.17 18.49
N LYS A 342 -3.54 -13.95 19.05
CA LYS A 342 -4.52 -12.95 18.65
C LYS A 342 -4.41 -12.61 17.16
N ASN A 343 -3.20 -12.41 16.65
CA ASN A 343 -2.97 -12.08 15.24
C ASN A 343 -3.09 -13.28 14.28
N LEU A 344 -3.21 -14.51 14.79
CA LEU A 344 -3.50 -15.72 14.01
C LEU A 344 -5.01 -16.05 13.96
N GLN A 345 -5.85 -15.28 14.65
CA GLN A 345 -7.30 -15.47 14.61
C GLN A 345 -7.86 -14.97 13.28
N LEU A 346 -8.81 -15.73 12.75
CA LEU A 346 -9.62 -15.32 11.60
C LEU A 346 -10.39 -14.05 12.00
N ARG A 347 -10.31 -13.00 11.18
CA ARG A 347 -10.99 -11.72 11.44
C ARG A 347 -12.37 -11.74 10.82
N SER A 348 -13.28 -10.91 11.33
CA SER A 348 -14.59 -10.71 10.69
C SER A 348 -14.44 -10.19 9.25
N SER A 349 -13.42 -9.38 8.97
CA SER A 349 -13.10 -8.96 7.60
C SER A 349 -12.63 -10.12 6.71
N ASP A 350 -11.94 -11.11 7.29
CA ASP A 350 -11.51 -12.32 6.57
C ASP A 350 -12.70 -13.27 6.34
N GLU A 351 -13.64 -13.32 7.29
CA GLU A 351 -14.92 -14.03 7.17
C GLU A 351 -15.81 -13.39 6.12
N GLU A 352 -15.95 -12.05 6.11
CA GLU A 352 -16.68 -11.30 5.07
C GLU A 352 -16.01 -11.48 3.71
N LEU A 353 -14.69 -11.38 3.61
CA LEU A 353 -13.96 -11.68 2.37
C LEU A 353 -14.15 -13.14 1.93
N PHE A 354 -14.24 -14.08 2.87
CA PHE A 354 -14.54 -15.47 2.56
C PHE A 354 -16.00 -15.67 2.13
N GLU A 355 -16.96 -15.00 2.74
CA GLU A 355 -18.38 -15.05 2.37
C GLU A 355 -18.63 -14.41 1.00
N ASP A 356 -17.98 -13.28 0.72
CA ASP A 356 -18.11 -12.52 -0.52
C ASP A 356 -17.25 -13.09 -1.66
N ASN A 357 -16.05 -13.60 -1.34
CA ASN A 357 -15.09 -14.11 -2.31
C ASN A 357 -14.14 -15.18 -1.75
N ALA A 358 -14.70 -16.31 -1.28
CA ALA A 358 -13.97 -17.51 -0.83
C ALA A 358 -12.84 -17.96 -1.79
N MET A 359 -12.97 -17.63 -3.07
CA MET A 359 -12.07 -18.04 -4.14
C MET A 359 -10.75 -17.25 -4.16
N GLU A 360 -10.79 -15.94 -3.91
CA GLU A 360 -9.59 -15.09 -3.85
C GLU A 360 -8.70 -15.47 -2.65
N LEU A 361 -9.32 -15.89 -1.55
CA LEU A 361 -8.62 -16.34 -0.34
C LEU A 361 -7.77 -17.60 -0.58
N ILE A 362 -8.27 -18.58 -1.35
CA ILE A 362 -7.51 -19.82 -1.66
C ILE A 362 -6.45 -19.59 -2.75
N CYS A 363 -6.79 -18.77 -3.76
CA CYS A 363 -5.97 -18.64 -4.96
C CYS A 363 -4.91 -17.53 -4.86
N GLU A 364 -5.12 -16.49 -4.05
CA GLU A 364 -4.25 -15.31 -4.00
C GLU A 364 -3.57 -15.06 -2.65
N ALA A 365 -4.08 -15.63 -1.55
CA ALA A 365 -3.45 -15.49 -0.24
C ALA A 365 -2.15 -16.31 -0.17
N ASN A 366 -1.00 -15.63 -0.30
CA ASN A 366 0.33 -16.24 -0.17
C ASN A 366 0.53 -17.02 1.14
N MET A 367 -0.19 -16.64 2.21
CA MET A 367 -0.15 -17.33 3.50
C MET A 367 -0.72 -18.74 3.40
N ILE A 368 -1.89 -18.92 2.76
CA ILE A 368 -2.56 -20.21 2.62
C ILE A 368 -1.83 -21.09 1.59
N MET A 369 -1.28 -20.50 0.52
CA MET A 369 -0.42 -21.24 -0.43
C MET A 369 0.92 -21.71 0.18
N SER A 370 1.36 -21.11 1.30
CA SER A 370 2.58 -21.50 2.00
C SER A 370 2.38 -22.55 3.10
N ASP A 371 1.14 -22.74 3.57
CA ASP A 371 0.74 -23.75 4.55
C ASP A 371 -0.19 -24.79 3.91
N ILE A 372 0.40 -25.93 3.57
CA ILE A 372 -0.25 -27.01 2.82
C ILE A 372 -1.40 -27.65 3.63
N GLU A 373 -1.31 -27.71 4.96
CA GLU A 373 -2.34 -28.32 5.79
C GLU A 373 -3.59 -27.41 5.86
N MET A 374 -3.38 -26.09 5.93
CA MET A 374 -4.45 -25.10 5.90
C MET A 374 -5.12 -25.02 4.52
N TRP A 375 -4.34 -25.07 3.44
CA TRP A 375 -4.85 -25.16 2.06
C TRP A 375 -5.73 -26.39 1.85
N GLN A 376 -5.31 -27.55 2.38
CA GLN A 376 -6.07 -28.80 2.30
C GLN A 376 -7.39 -28.75 3.09
N ALA A 377 -7.37 -28.17 4.29
CA ALA A 377 -8.57 -28.02 5.12
C ALA A 377 -9.62 -27.13 4.44
N LEU A 378 -9.19 -26.01 3.83
CA LEU A 378 -10.08 -25.14 3.05
C LEU A 378 -10.61 -25.85 1.80
N LEU A 379 -9.75 -26.53 1.05
CA LEU A 379 -10.14 -27.28 -0.15
C LEU A 379 -11.20 -28.36 0.19
N SER A 380 -11.01 -29.09 1.28
CA SER A 380 -11.98 -30.08 1.78
C SER A 380 -13.30 -29.41 2.20
N GLY A 381 -13.24 -28.26 2.90
CA GLY A 381 -14.42 -27.48 3.28
C GLY A 381 -15.25 -27.04 2.08
N ILE A 382 -14.61 -26.47 1.06
CA ILE A 382 -15.28 -26.02 -0.17
C ILE A 382 -15.88 -27.20 -0.94
N ILE A 383 -15.18 -28.33 -1.08
CA ILE A 383 -15.72 -29.52 -1.75
C ILE A 383 -16.98 -30.01 -1.06
N ARG A 384 -17.04 -29.95 0.28
CA ARG A 384 -18.22 -30.35 1.06
C ARG A 384 -19.38 -29.40 0.87
N VAL A 385 -19.15 -28.09 0.99
CA VAL A 385 -20.17 -27.07 0.80
C VAL A 385 -20.76 -27.14 -0.62
N LEU A 386 -19.90 -27.25 -1.63
CA LEU A 386 -20.34 -27.39 -3.03
C LEU A 386 -21.04 -28.73 -3.30
N ALA A 387 -20.79 -29.78 -2.50
CA ALA A 387 -21.45 -31.08 -2.63
C ALA A 387 -22.80 -31.17 -1.89
N GLU A 388 -23.05 -30.31 -0.89
CA GLU A 388 -24.29 -30.32 -0.10
C GLU A 388 -25.51 -29.81 -0.91
N ASP A 389 -25.30 -28.97 -1.92
CA ASP A 389 -26.35 -28.46 -2.83
C ASP A 389 -27.06 -29.54 -3.68
N ASP A 390 -26.52 -30.76 -3.77
CA ASP A 390 -27.19 -31.85 -4.52
C ASP A 390 -28.20 -32.64 -3.66
N THR A 391 -28.31 -32.38 -2.35
CA THR A 391 -29.22 -33.13 -1.45
C THR A 391 -30.47 -32.37 -0.99
N SER A 392 -30.57 -31.07 -1.23
CA SER A 392 -31.74 -30.25 -0.84
C SER A 392 -32.89 -30.28 -1.85
N SER A 393 -32.79 -31.04 -2.94
CA SER A 393 -33.87 -31.17 -3.94
C SER A 393 -34.88 -32.30 -3.67
N VAL A 394 -34.78 -33.03 -2.55
CA VAL A 394 -35.84 -33.98 -2.15
C VAL A 394 -36.95 -33.22 -1.41
N VAL A 395 -37.83 -32.59 -2.17
CA VAL A 395 -39.18 -32.25 -1.70
C VAL A 395 -39.81 -33.56 -1.21
N LYS A 396 -40.00 -33.68 0.11
CA LYS A 396 -40.82 -34.77 0.67
C LYS A 396 -42.22 -34.69 0.04
N ASP A 397 -42.65 -35.78 -0.56
CA ASP A 397 -43.98 -35.94 -1.14
C ASP A 397 -45.07 -35.46 -0.17
N THR A 398 -45.94 -34.60 -0.69
CA THR A 398 -46.98 -33.85 0.02
C THR A 398 -48.23 -34.66 0.39
N ASP A 399 -48.18 -35.99 0.37
CA ASP A 399 -49.38 -36.84 0.58
C ASP A 399 -49.62 -37.23 2.05
N ASP A 400 -48.61 -37.22 2.92
CA ASP A 400 -48.76 -37.61 4.34
C ASP A 400 -49.38 -36.49 5.23
N MET A 401 -49.62 -35.30 4.67
CA MET A 401 -50.20 -34.16 5.42
C MET A 401 -51.69 -33.92 5.12
N LEU A 402 -52.31 -34.75 4.27
CA LEU A 402 -53.71 -34.61 3.87
C LEU A 402 -54.70 -35.41 4.75
N GLU A 403 -54.26 -36.42 5.51
CA GLU A 403 -55.17 -37.19 6.38
C GLU A 403 -55.58 -36.48 7.68
N ASP A 404 -54.79 -35.50 8.15
CA ASP A 404 -55.07 -34.79 9.42
C ASP A 404 -55.99 -33.57 9.25
N LEU A 405 -56.25 -33.10 8.02
CA LEU A 405 -57.00 -31.87 7.73
C LEU A 405 -58.46 -32.10 7.30
N GLU A 406 -58.90 -33.34 7.09
CA GLU A 406 -60.31 -33.65 6.78
C GLU A 406 -61.21 -33.78 8.04
N GLN A 407 -60.67 -33.73 9.26
CA GLN A 407 -61.46 -33.89 10.50
C GLN A 407 -62.12 -32.62 11.05
N THR A 408 -61.85 -31.43 10.49
CA THR A 408 -62.49 -30.19 10.95
C THR A 408 -63.21 -29.51 9.80
N GLY A 409 -64.50 -29.83 9.67
CA GLY A 409 -65.36 -29.30 8.62
C GLY A 409 -65.66 -27.81 8.71
N TYR A 410 -65.94 -27.24 7.53
CA TYR A 410 -66.71 -26.03 7.23
C TYR A 410 -66.10 -24.66 7.63
N GLU A 411 -66.09 -23.60 6.80
CA GLU A 411 -66.36 -23.41 5.37
C GLU A 411 -65.80 -22.02 4.96
N ALA A 412 -65.75 -21.82 3.64
CA ALA A 412 -65.01 -20.82 2.88
C ALA A 412 -65.39 -19.33 3.06
N GLY A 413 -64.43 -18.46 2.76
CA GLY A 413 -64.64 -17.02 2.59
C GLY A 413 -63.48 -16.23 1.99
N TYR A 414 -63.04 -16.58 0.77
CA TYR A 414 -62.26 -15.74 -0.18
C TYR A 414 -60.85 -15.25 0.18
N SER A 415 -59.83 -15.79 -0.50
CA SER A 415 -59.06 -15.01 -1.49
C SER A 415 -58.10 -15.88 -2.30
N LYS A 416 -58.27 -15.87 -3.61
CA LYS A 416 -57.34 -16.41 -4.61
C LYS A 416 -56.02 -15.63 -4.59
N LEU A 417 -55.10 -15.98 -3.71
CA LEU A 417 -53.71 -15.49 -3.76
C LEU A 417 -52.66 -16.55 -3.37
N HIS A 418 -53.03 -17.84 -3.31
CA HIS A 418 -52.10 -18.90 -2.90
C HIS A 418 -51.47 -19.70 -4.06
N PHE A 419 -51.70 -19.30 -5.32
CA PHE A 419 -51.21 -20.02 -6.52
C PHE A 419 -50.41 -19.14 -7.50
N ALA A 420 -49.75 -18.08 -7.03
CA ALA A 420 -48.70 -17.43 -7.81
C ALA A 420 -47.35 -17.90 -7.27
N SER A 421 -46.86 -19.04 -7.76
CA SER A 421 -45.44 -19.35 -7.65
C SER A 421 -44.67 -18.27 -8.42
N VAL A 422 -44.04 -17.36 -7.69
CA VAL A 422 -42.98 -16.52 -8.24
C VAL A 422 -41.87 -17.48 -8.62
N VAL A 423 -41.65 -17.69 -9.91
CA VAL A 423 -40.40 -18.30 -10.38
C VAL A 423 -39.30 -17.29 -10.03
N PRO A 424 -38.34 -17.60 -9.14
CA PRO A 424 -37.28 -16.67 -8.82
C PRO A 424 -36.49 -16.40 -10.11
N SER A 425 -36.41 -15.13 -10.53
CA SER A 425 -35.52 -14.73 -11.62
C SER A 425 -34.10 -14.73 -11.07
N ASP A 426 -33.28 -15.69 -11.50
CA ASP A 426 -31.87 -15.73 -11.17
C ASP A 426 -31.14 -14.56 -11.84
N LEU A 427 -30.66 -13.62 -11.03
CA LEU A 427 -29.94 -12.42 -11.48
C LEU A 427 -28.48 -12.72 -11.86
N LEU A 428 -28.01 -13.96 -11.65
CA LEU A 428 -26.64 -14.41 -11.90
C LEU A 428 -26.54 -15.39 -13.08
N VAL A 429 -27.57 -15.48 -13.92
CA VAL A 429 -27.59 -16.35 -15.13
C VAL A 429 -26.39 -16.15 -16.06
N ASP A 430 -25.82 -14.93 -16.09
CA ASP A 430 -24.66 -14.58 -16.91
C ASP A 430 -23.31 -15.02 -16.31
N TYR A 431 -23.28 -15.43 -15.03
CA TYR A 431 -22.08 -15.92 -14.36
C TYR A 431 -22.01 -17.45 -14.40
N PRO A 432 -20.81 -18.04 -14.59
CA PRO A 432 -20.66 -19.48 -14.54
C PRO A 432 -21.11 -20.01 -13.17
N PRO A 433 -21.79 -21.17 -13.11
CA PRO A 433 -22.23 -21.75 -11.85
C PRO A 433 -21.03 -21.94 -10.90
N PRO A 434 -21.20 -21.80 -9.57
CA PRO A 434 -20.09 -21.81 -8.60
C PRO A 434 -19.12 -22.99 -8.77
N LYS A 435 -19.65 -24.19 -9.02
CA LYS A 435 -18.86 -25.40 -9.31
C LYS A 435 -17.98 -25.25 -10.57
N GLY A 436 -18.48 -24.60 -11.62
CA GLY A 436 -17.76 -24.41 -12.88
C GLY A 436 -16.65 -23.36 -12.80
N TYR A 437 -16.90 -22.27 -12.05
CA TYR A 437 -15.88 -21.26 -11.80
C TYR A 437 -14.73 -21.83 -10.94
N PHE A 438 -15.08 -22.55 -9.86
CA PHE A 438 -14.13 -23.25 -8.99
C PHE A 438 -13.20 -24.20 -9.77
N VAL A 439 -13.77 -25.05 -10.62
CA VAL A 439 -13.00 -25.97 -11.47
C VAL A 439 -12.06 -25.21 -12.42
N SER A 440 -12.49 -24.06 -12.96
CA SER A 440 -11.68 -23.28 -13.90
C SER A 440 -10.45 -22.63 -13.25
N GLU A 441 -10.58 -22.07 -12.03
CA GLU A 441 -9.47 -21.44 -11.32
C GLU A 441 -8.51 -22.48 -10.73
N LEU A 442 -9.05 -23.58 -10.18
CA LEU A 442 -8.22 -24.66 -9.66
C LEU A 442 -7.44 -25.38 -10.78
N ALA A 443 -8.02 -25.47 -11.99
CA ALA A 443 -7.29 -25.93 -13.18
C ALA A 443 -6.12 -25.01 -13.54
N LYS A 444 -6.32 -23.68 -13.53
CA LYS A 444 -5.25 -22.70 -13.78
C LYS A 444 -4.13 -22.81 -12.72
N LEU A 445 -4.49 -22.94 -11.45
CA LEU A 445 -3.54 -23.13 -10.35
C LEU A 445 -2.70 -24.41 -10.53
N SER A 446 -3.36 -25.53 -10.86
CA SER A 446 -2.68 -26.80 -11.11
C SER A 446 -1.71 -26.72 -12.30
N ALA A 447 -2.09 -26.00 -13.36
CA ALA A 447 -1.25 -25.77 -14.53
C ALA A 447 -0.01 -24.91 -14.23
N MET A 448 -0.05 -24.03 -13.22
CA MET A 448 1.11 -23.23 -12.81
C MET A 448 2.22 -24.08 -12.16
N ARG A 449 1.88 -25.20 -11.51
CA ARG A 449 2.83 -26.17 -10.93
C ARG A 449 2.34 -27.61 -11.13
N PRO A 450 2.54 -28.18 -12.34
CA PRO A 450 2.02 -29.50 -12.69
C PRO A 450 2.53 -30.59 -11.75
N GLY A 451 1.64 -31.48 -11.30
CA GLY A 451 1.96 -32.64 -10.48
C GLY A 451 2.13 -32.39 -8.98
N VAL A 452 2.32 -31.14 -8.53
CA VAL A 452 2.45 -30.81 -7.09
C VAL A 452 1.09 -30.92 -6.41
N TYR A 453 0.10 -30.18 -6.91
CA TYR A 453 -1.25 -30.16 -6.33
C TYR A 453 -1.99 -31.48 -6.53
N LEU A 454 -1.77 -32.16 -7.67
CA LEU A 454 -2.30 -33.49 -7.92
C LEU A 454 -1.77 -34.53 -6.91
N ALA A 455 -0.46 -34.52 -6.63
CA ALA A 455 0.13 -35.42 -5.65
C ALA A 455 -0.41 -35.17 -4.23
N HIS A 456 -0.62 -33.90 -3.86
CA HIS A 456 -1.17 -33.55 -2.54
C HIS A 456 -2.64 -33.93 -2.37
N VAL A 457 -3.45 -33.74 -3.40
CA VAL A 457 -4.85 -34.20 -3.40
C VAL A 457 -4.92 -35.71 -3.22
N GLN A 458 -4.09 -36.47 -3.95
CA GLN A 458 -4.08 -37.94 -3.87
C GLN A 458 -3.57 -38.48 -2.52
N GLN A 459 -2.73 -37.72 -1.80
CA GLN A 459 -2.14 -38.15 -0.53
C GLN A 459 -3.00 -37.80 0.69
N HIS A 460 -3.83 -36.76 0.62
CA HIS A 460 -4.42 -36.15 1.83
C HIS A 460 -5.93 -35.88 1.79
N LEU A 461 -6.60 -35.89 0.63
CA LEU A 461 -8.07 -35.88 0.58
C LEU A 461 -8.64 -37.26 0.87
N SER A 462 -9.84 -37.32 1.45
CA SER A 462 -10.51 -38.61 1.59
C SER A 462 -10.87 -39.17 0.20
N PRO A 463 -11.01 -40.51 0.05
CA PRO A 463 -11.40 -41.13 -1.22
C PRO A 463 -12.71 -40.55 -1.78
N LYS A 464 -13.66 -40.25 -0.89
CA LYS A 464 -14.97 -39.67 -1.25
C LYS A 464 -14.85 -38.24 -1.78
N GLU A 465 -14.02 -37.40 -1.17
CA GLU A 465 -13.79 -36.02 -1.63
C GLU A 465 -12.99 -35.98 -2.93
N THR A 466 -12.07 -36.93 -3.11
CA THR A 466 -11.29 -37.09 -4.34
C THR A 466 -12.18 -37.50 -5.52
N GLU A 467 -13.12 -38.42 -5.29
CA GLU A 467 -14.14 -38.81 -6.29
C GLU A 467 -15.06 -37.64 -6.65
N LEU A 468 -15.49 -36.85 -5.67
CA LEU A 468 -16.31 -35.65 -5.90
C LEU A 468 -15.55 -34.59 -6.71
N LEU A 469 -14.29 -34.34 -6.38
CA LEU A 469 -13.44 -33.41 -7.12
C LEU A 469 -13.22 -33.87 -8.56
N GLN A 470 -12.94 -35.16 -8.77
CA GLN A 470 -12.80 -35.73 -10.12
C GLN A 470 -14.11 -35.65 -10.91
N ALA A 471 -15.25 -35.90 -10.28
CA ALA A 471 -16.56 -35.76 -10.90
C ALA A 471 -16.85 -34.30 -11.32
N MET A 472 -16.49 -33.33 -10.48
CA MET A 472 -16.63 -31.89 -10.81
C MET A 472 -15.74 -31.50 -12.01
N PHE A 473 -14.48 -31.93 -12.04
CA PHE A 473 -13.58 -31.64 -13.17
C PHE A 473 -14.05 -32.28 -14.49
N LEU A 474 -14.60 -33.50 -14.41
CA LEU A 474 -15.19 -34.19 -15.56
C LEU A 474 -16.45 -33.45 -16.07
N GLN A 475 -17.30 -32.98 -15.16
CA GLN A 475 -18.54 -32.27 -15.47
C GLN A 475 -18.30 -30.95 -16.22
N TYR A 476 -17.22 -30.22 -15.87
CA TYR A 476 -16.88 -28.92 -16.47
C TYR A 476 -15.77 -29.00 -17.53
N ASN A 477 -15.39 -30.20 -17.96
CA ASN A 477 -14.44 -30.44 -19.06
C ASN A 477 -13.06 -29.78 -18.84
N ALA A 478 -12.58 -29.77 -17.59
CA ALA A 478 -11.28 -29.23 -17.21
C ALA A 478 -10.31 -30.33 -16.78
N THR A 479 -9.01 -30.04 -16.82
CA THR A 479 -7.96 -30.98 -16.37
C THR A 479 -7.27 -30.45 -15.13
N PHE A 480 -7.15 -31.30 -14.11
CA PHE A 480 -6.33 -31.05 -12.92
C PHE A 480 -4.95 -31.67 -13.17
N GLN A 481 -3.92 -30.83 -13.29
CA GLN A 481 -2.58 -31.21 -13.80
C GLN A 481 -1.51 -31.34 -12.72
#